data_AF-A0A380C3B6-F1
#
_entry.id   AF-A0A380C3B6-F1
#
_cell.length_a   1.000
_cell.length_b   1.000
_cell.length_c   1.000
_cell.angle_alpha   90.00
_cell.angle_beta   90.00
_cell.angle_gamma   90.00
#
_symmetry.space_group_name_H-M   'P 1'
#
loop_
_entity.id
_entity.type
_entity.pdbx_description
1 polymer ?
#
loop_
_entity_poly.entity_id
_entity_poly.type
_entity_poly.pdbx_seq_one_letter_code
_entity_poly.pdbx_strand_id
1 'polypeptide(L)'
;MSRWIDAFESHPFQVFWKKIVSISEELTTDDDTIVTNVEEIARFKKVVTFLNEMIDSCDPELVPESTWNNFHSQANACLQQIEAYQNNRNIAHITNANANLDNLLNYIRPYQVVAGKAAKSANTAFNSYSKSIEASLSSGRDPTLN
;
A
#
# COMPACT_ATOMS: atom_id res chain seq x y z
N MET A 1 7.09 -17.32 8.01
CA MET A 1 6.82 -16.16 7.15
C MET A 1 7.62 -16.37 5.86
N SER A 2 7.14 -15.91 4.70
CA SER A 2 7.87 -16.13 3.44
C SER A 2 8.94 -15.05 3.25
N ARG A 3 9.96 -15.33 2.42
CA ARG A 3 10.99 -14.34 2.06
C ARG A 3 10.39 -13.04 1.51
N TRP A 4 9.25 -13.10 0.82
CA TRP A 4 8.62 -11.94 0.18
C TRP A 4 7.88 -11.08 1.21
N ILE A 5 7.24 -11.70 2.19
CA ILE A 5 6.65 -11.00 3.34
C ILE A 5 7.76 -10.34 4.16
N ASP A 6 8.84 -11.07 4.48
CA ASP A 6 9.99 -10.51 5.23
C ASP A 6 10.61 -9.32 4.49
N ALA A 7 10.72 -9.40 3.15
CA ALA A 7 11.22 -8.31 2.32
C ALA A 7 10.27 -7.09 2.33
N PHE A 8 8.95 -7.30 2.31
CA PHE A 8 7.97 -6.21 2.37
C PHE A 8 7.94 -5.54 3.75
N GLU A 9 7.95 -6.32 4.83
CA GLU A 9 7.90 -5.81 6.21
C GLU A 9 9.17 -5.05 6.60
N SER A 10 10.33 -5.48 6.08
CA SER A 10 11.61 -4.78 6.29
C SER A 10 11.90 -3.68 5.26
N HIS A 11 11.04 -3.50 4.25
CA HIS A 11 11.28 -2.52 3.18
C HIS A 11 11.24 -1.08 3.75
N PRO A 12 12.17 -0.18 3.34
CA PRO A 12 12.20 1.21 3.82
C PRO A 12 10.88 1.96 3.63
N PHE A 13 10.12 1.62 2.58
CA PHE A 13 8.77 2.12 2.32
C PHE A 13 7.88 2.16 3.57
N GLN A 14 7.91 1.12 4.41
CA GLN A 14 7.07 1.00 5.60
C GLN A 14 7.20 2.19 6.54
N VAL A 15 8.43 2.65 6.76
CA VAL A 15 8.74 3.76 7.67
C VAL A 15 8.17 5.07 7.13
N PHE A 16 8.39 5.35 5.85
CA PHE A 16 7.88 6.56 5.20
C PHE A 16 6.36 6.56 5.13
N TRP A 17 5.76 5.42 4.77
CA TRP A 17 4.30 5.31 4.65
C TRP A 17 3.60 5.50 6.00
N LYS A 18 4.07 4.85 7.06
CA LYS A 18 3.52 5.04 8.41
C LYS A 18 3.59 6.50 8.87
N LYS A 19 4.68 7.20 8.53
CA LYS A 19 4.82 8.63 8.83
C LYS A 19 3.84 9.49 8.03
N ILE A 20 3.64 9.20 6.75
CA ILE A 20 2.63 9.89 5.91
C ILE A 20 1.22 9.69 6.47
N VAL A 21 0.85 8.45 6.82
CA VAL A 21 -0.47 8.13 7.41
C VAL A 21 -0.68 8.93 8.69
N SER A 22 0.27 8.89 9.61
CA SER A 22 0.20 9.65 10.86
C SER A 22 0.07 11.16 10.64
N ILE A 23 0.87 11.75 9.74
CA ILE A 23 0.75 13.19 9.46
C ILE A 23 -0.58 13.53 8.78
N SER A 24 -1.11 12.65 7.94
CA SER A 24 -2.35 12.89 7.21
C SER A 24 -3.56 13.08 8.14
N GLU A 25 -3.58 12.41 9.29
CA GLU A 25 -4.65 12.53 10.28
C GLU A 25 -4.72 13.96 10.84
N GLU A 26 -3.56 14.54 11.13
CA GLU A 26 -3.40 15.86 11.75
C GLU A 26 -3.31 17.02 10.74
N LEU A 27 -3.18 16.74 9.44
CA LEU A 27 -2.99 17.78 8.42
C LEU A 27 -4.21 18.70 8.32
N THR A 28 -4.03 20.01 8.44
CA THR A 28 -5.10 21.02 8.32
C THR A 28 -4.67 22.17 7.43
N THR A 29 -5.66 22.91 6.89
CA THR A 29 -5.40 24.21 6.23
C THR A 29 -5.28 25.30 7.29
N ASP A 30 -4.51 26.34 7.01
CA ASP A 30 -4.43 27.54 7.85
C ASP A 30 -5.58 28.52 7.58
N ASP A 31 -6.17 28.43 6.39
CA ASP A 31 -7.29 29.26 5.95
C ASP A 31 -8.36 28.33 5.35
N ASP A 32 -9.47 28.17 6.05
CA ASP A 32 -10.62 27.35 5.65
C ASP A 32 -11.59 28.11 4.73
N THR A 33 -11.37 29.41 4.51
CA THR A 33 -12.15 30.22 3.57
C THR A 33 -11.68 30.03 2.12
N ILE A 34 -10.44 29.57 1.92
CA ILE A 34 -9.90 29.22 0.61
C ILE A 34 -10.30 27.78 0.28
N VAL A 35 -11.44 27.63 -0.40
CA VAL A 35 -12.04 26.34 -0.76
C VAL A 35 -11.04 25.40 -1.46
N THR A 36 -10.24 25.92 -2.39
CA THR A 36 -9.25 25.11 -3.12
C THR A 36 -8.20 24.48 -2.20
N ASN A 37 -7.79 25.18 -1.14
CA ASN A 37 -6.80 24.66 -0.18
C ASN A 37 -7.41 23.53 0.65
N VAL A 38 -8.67 23.71 1.08
CA VAL A 38 -9.46 22.69 1.78
C VAL A 38 -9.61 21.44 0.91
N GLU A 39 -9.93 21.61 -0.38
CA GLU A 39 -10.09 20.51 -1.33
C GLU A 39 -8.79 19.72 -1.54
N GLU A 40 -7.65 20.40 -1.68
CA GLU A 40 -6.33 19.75 -1.84
C GLU A 40 -5.96 18.89 -0.64
N ILE A 41 -6.19 19.39 0.59
CA ILE A 41 -5.94 18.64 1.82
C ILE A 41 -6.93 17.50 1.99
N ALA A 42 -8.22 17.73 1.73
CA ALA A 42 -9.24 16.69 1.81
C ALA A 42 -8.95 15.54 0.82
N ARG A 43 -8.52 15.88 -0.39
CA ARG A 43 -8.09 14.91 -1.41
C ARG A 43 -6.87 14.12 -0.92
N PHE A 44 -5.87 14.80 -0.39
CA PHE A 44 -4.67 14.18 0.14
C PHE A 44 -5.03 13.12 1.19
N LYS A 45 -5.83 13.50 2.21
CA LYS A 45 -6.30 12.57 3.26
C LYS A 45 -7.04 11.38 2.67
N LYS A 46 -7.99 11.63 1.77
CA LYS A 46 -8.80 10.59 1.12
C LYS A 46 -7.92 9.56 0.40
N VAL A 47 -6.91 10.01 -0.35
CA VAL A 47 -6.02 9.11 -1.08
C VAL A 47 -5.08 8.36 -0.15
N VAL A 48 -4.56 8.98 0.90
CA VAL A 48 -3.75 8.29 1.93
C VAL A 48 -4.55 7.19 2.61
N THR A 49 -5.77 7.48 3.09
CA THR A 49 -6.65 6.46 3.69
C THR A 49 -6.94 5.33 2.71
N PHE A 50 -7.29 5.64 1.47
CA PHE A 50 -7.56 4.63 0.45
C PHE A 50 -6.34 3.74 0.17
N LEU A 51 -5.16 4.34 0.00
CA LEU A 51 -3.92 3.60 -0.24
C LEU A 51 -3.55 2.74 0.98
N ASN A 52 -3.79 3.22 2.20
CA ASN A 52 -3.49 2.46 3.41
C ASN A 52 -4.30 1.16 3.45
N GLU A 53 -5.62 1.26 3.31
CA GLU A 53 -6.51 0.09 3.24
C GLU A 53 -6.14 -0.85 2.09
N MET A 54 -5.75 -0.29 0.94
CA MET A 54 -5.33 -1.09 -0.21
C MET A 54 -4.04 -1.86 0.05
N ILE A 55 -3.03 -1.22 0.67
CA ILE A 55 -1.76 -1.86 1.03
C ILE A 55 -2.01 -2.95 2.08
N ASP A 56 -2.83 -2.68 3.09
CA ASP A 56 -3.16 -3.65 4.14
C ASP A 56 -3.94 -4.87 3.59
N SER A 57 -4.72 -4.67 2.52
CA SER A 57 -5.48 -5.73 1.85
C SER A 57 -4.72 -6.49 0.76
N CYS A 58 -3.56 -5.99 0.31
CA CYS A 58 -2.82 -6.62 -0.78
C CYS A 58 -2.03 -7.83 -0.28
N ASP A 59 -1.82 -8.82 -1.16
CA ASP A 59 -0.89 -9.92 -0.90
C ASP A 59 0.52 -9.47 -1.33
N PRO A 60 1.45 -9.20 -0.40
CA PRO A 60 2.77 -8.68 -0.75
C PRO A 60 3.61 -9.67 -1.56
N GLU A 61 3.29 -10.97 -1.52
CA GLU A 61 3.99 -11.98 -2.32
C GLU A 61 3.72 -11.83 -3.82
N LEU A 62 2.59 -11.24 -4.18
CA LEU A 62 2.19 -11.01 -5.57
C LEU A 62 2.67 -9.66 -6.11
N VAL A 63 3.32 -8.85 -5.28
CA VAL A 63 3.84 -7.53 -5.66
C VAL A 63 5.35 -7.62 -5.91
N PRO A 64 5.83 -7.32 -7.13
CA PRO A 64 7.25 -7.30 -7.45
C PRO A 64 8.01 -6.29 -6.58
N GLU A 65 9.22 -6.65 -6.16
CA GLU A 65 10.10 -5.79 -5.35
C GLU A 65 10.37 -4.42 -6.00
N SER A 66 10.45 -4.35 -7.33
CA SER A 66 10.57 -3.08 -8.06
C SER A 66 9.39 -2.13 -7.83
N THR A 67 8.20 -2.67 -7.58
CA THR A 67 7.02 -1.88 -7.21
C THR A 67 7.24 -1.24 -5.84
N TRP A 68 7.69 -2.00 -4.84
CA TRP A 68 7.99 -1.44 -3.51
C TRP A 68 9.09 -0.38 -3.53
N ASN A 69 10.11 -0.54 -4.38
CA ASN A 69 11.12 0.49 -4.63
C ASN A 69 10.51 1.79 -5.20
N ASN A 70 9.59 1.67 -6.17
CA ASN A 70 8.88 2.82 -6.72
C ASN A 70 7.98 3.48 -5.67
N PHE A 71 7.29 2.69 -4.85
CA PHE A 71 6.51 3.18 -3.71
C PHE A 71 7.37 3.96 -2.73
N HIS A 72 8.54 3.44 -2.36
CA HIS A 72 9.47 4.14 -1.48
C HIS A 72 9.92 5.48 -2.06
N SER A 73 10.28 5.53 -3.34
CA SER A 73 10.68 6.79 -4.00
C SER A 73 9.58 7.86 -3.93
N GLN A 74 8.34 7.48 -4.30
CA GLN A 74 7.20 8.41 -4.26
C GLN A 74 6.79 8.78 -2.83
N ALA A 75 6.86 7.84 -1.88
CA ALA A 75 6.57 8.12 -0.47
C ALA A 75 7.59 9.09 0.14
N ASN A 76 8.88 8.91 -0.15
CA ASN A 76 9.92 9.84 0.30
C ASN A 76 9.70 11.25 -0.28
N ALA A 77 9.44 11.36 -1.59
CA ALA A 77 9.14 12.65 -2.21
C ALA A 77 7.86 13.30 -1.66
N CYS A 78 6.81 12.50 -1.42
CA CYS A 78 5.57 12.95 -0.79
C CYS A 78 5.82 13.50 0.62
N LEU A 79 6.56 12.76 1.45
CA LEU A 79 6.90 13.18 2.80
C LEU A 79 7.64 14.52 2.83
N GLN A 80 8.62 14.71 1.94
CA GLN A 80 9.36 15.98 1.83
C GLN A 80 8.43 17.15 1.52
N GLN A 81 7.41 16.95 0.67
CA GLN A 81 6.42 18.00 0.37
C GLN A 81 5.54 18.29 1.59
N ILE A 82 5.08 17.26 2.31
CA ILE A 82 4.27 17.45 3.52
C ILE A 82 5.06 18.22 4.59
N GLU A 83 6.33 17.86 4.81
CA GLU A 83 7.21 18.55 5.75
C GLU A 83 7.45 20.02 5.35
N ALA A 84 7.63 20.28 4.04
CA ALA A 84 7.74 21.64 3.52
C ALA A 84 6.44 22.45 3.74
N TYR A 85 5.27 21.84 3.51
CA TYR A 85 3.98 22.45 3.83
C TYR A 85 3.86 22.77 5.32
N GLN A 86 4.20 21.85 6.21
CA GLN A 86 4.13 22.09 7.65
C GLN A 86 5.03 23.25 8.10
N ASN A 87 6.15 23.47 7.40
CA ASN A 87 7.10 24.55 7.67
C ASN A 87 6.61 25.91 7.18
N ASN A 88 6.18 26.02 5.91
CA ASN A 88 5.95 27.31 5.25
C ASN A 88 4.49 27.56 4.82
N ARG A 89 3.63 26.55 4.96
CA ARG A 89 2.18 26.61 4.72
C ARG A 89 1.78 26.92 3.27
N ASN A 90 2.72 26.76 2.34
CA ASN A 90 2.47 26.92 0.92
C ASN A 90 1.73 25.70 0.36
N ILE A 91 0.46 25.88 0.01
CA ILE A 91 -0.43 24.82 -0.48
C ILE A 91 0.09 24.10 -1.74
N ALA A 92 0.96 24.74 -2.53
CA ALA A 92 1.58 24.09 -3.69
C ALA A 92 2.34 22.81 -3.30
N HIS A 93 2.84 22.73 -2.07
CA HIS A 93 3.43 21.51 -1.55
C HIS A 93 2.41 20.37 -1.40
N ILE A 94 1.18 20.64 -0.97
CA ILE A 94 0.12 19.62 -0.91
C ILE A 94 -0.31 19.20 -2.32
N THR A 95 -0.40 20.13 -3.27
CA THR A 95 -0.66 19.79 -4.67
C THR A 95 0.42 18.85 -5.23
N ASN A 96 1.69 19.13 -4.94
CA ASN A 96 2.79 18.24 -5.32
C ASN A 96 2.75 16.90 -4.58
N ALA A 97 2.38 16.89 -3.29
CA ALA A 97 2.19 15.66 -2.52
C ALA A 97 1.08 14.79 -3.13
N ASN A 98 -0.05 15.39 -3.53
CA ASN A 98 -1.13 14.73 -4.27
C ASN A 98 -0.63 14.09 -5.57
N ALA A 99 0.24 14.76 -6.34
CA ALA A 99 0.84 14.18 -7.54
C ALA A 99 1.69 12.92 -7.25
N ASN A 100 2.43 12.91 -6.13
CA ASN A 100 3.16 11.71 -5.70
C ASN A 100 2.20 10.58 -5.30
N LEU A 101 1.11 10.88 -4.59
CA LEU A 101 0.09 9.90 -4.26
C LEU A 101 -0.61 9.32 -5.50
N ASP A 102 -0.78 10.12 -6.55
CA ASP A 102 -1.36 9.66 -7.82
C ASP A 102 -0.46 8.64 -8.52
N ASN A 103 0.86 8.80 -8.41
CA ASN A 103 1.81 7.78 -8.88
C ASN A 103 1.67 6.47 -8.08
N LEU A 104 1.50 6.55 -6.76
CA LEU A 104 1.23 5.36 -5.92
C LEU A 104 -0.06 4.65 -6.32
N LEU A 105 -1.13 5.40 -6.61
CA LEU A 105 -2.39 4.85 -7.12
C LEU A 105 -2.19 4.08 -8.44
N ASN A 106 -1.32 4.57 -9.34
CA ASN A 106 -1.02 3.88 -10.59
C ASN A 106 -0.27 2.57 -10.36
N TYR A 107 0.60 2.52 -9.36
CA TYR A 107 1.40 1.32 -9.06
C TYR A 107 0.60 0.24 -8.33
N ILE A 108 -0.37 0.59 -7.47
CA ILE A 108 -1.18 -0.41 -6.74
C ILE A 108 -2.26 -1.05 -7.61
N ARG A 109 -2.75 -0.34 -8.64
CA ARG A 109 -3.89 -0.75 -9.50
C ARG A 109 -3.80 -2.18 -10.06
N PRO A 110 -2.67 -2.67 -10.57
CA PRO A 110 -2.57 -4.05 -11.08
C PRO A 110 -2.78 -5.12 -10.00
N TYR A 111 -2.51 -4.77 -8.74
CA TYR A 111 -2.63 -5.65 -7.57
C TYR A 111 -3.92 -5.37 -6.79
N GLN A 112 -4.76 -4.44 -7.28
CA GLN A 112 -6.09 -4.23 -6.73
C GLN A 112 -6.93 -5.45 -7.01
N VAL A 113 -7.13 -6.22 -5.96
CA VAL A 113 -8.04 -7.32 -6.03
C VAL A 113 -9.44 -6.74 -5.79
N VAL A 114 -10.30 -6.67 -6.82
CA VAL A 114 -11.69 -6.20 -6.68
C VAL A 114 -12.36 -7.04 -5.59
N ALA A 115 -12.67 -6.46 -4.42
CA ALA A 115 -12.99 -7.17 -3.17
C ALA A 115 -13.85 -8.44 -3.33
N GLY A 116 -14.86 -8.45 -4.22
CA GLY A 116 -15.68 -9.64 -4.50
C GLY A 116 -15.02 -10.73 -5.36
N LYS A 117 -14.21 -10.37 -6.37
CA LYS A 117 -13.45 -11.34 -7.21
C LYS A 117 -12.13 -11.72 -6.55
N ALA A 118 -11.63 -10.86 -5.68
CA ALA A 118 -10.43 -11.03 -4.89
C ALA A 118 -10.50 -12.12 -3.86
N ALA A 119 -11.50 -12.03 -2.98
CA ALA A 119 -11.75 -13.06 -1.99
C ALA A 119 -11.96 -14.41 -2.67
N LYS A 120 -12.61 -14.44 -3.85
CA LYS A 120 -12.75 -15.66 -4.65
C LYS A 120 -11.42 -16.16 -5.21
N SER A 121 -10.60 -15.30 -5.81
CA SER A 121 -9.30 -15.67 -6.37
C SER A 121 -8.29 -16.07 -5.29
N ALA A 122 -8.20 -15.33 -4.19
CA ALA A 122 -7.39 -15.65 -3.03
C ALA A 122 -7.82 -16.96 -2.36
N ASN A 123 -9.13 -17.19 -2.15
CA ASN A 123 -9.64 -18.47 -1.66
C ASN A 123 -9.37 -19.62 -2.66
N THR A 124 -9.43 -19.35 -3.97
CA THR A 124 -9.08 -20.36 -4.99
C THR A 124 -7.58 -20.68 -4.96
N ALA A 125 -6.72 -19.67 -4.85
CA ALA A 125 -5.28 -19.83 -4.75
C ALA A 125 -4.89 -20.58 -3.47
N PHE A 126 -5.47 -20.20 -2.33
CA PHE A 126 -5.31 -20.88 -1.05
C PHE A 126 -5.74 -22.35 -1.12
N ASN A 127 -6.94 -22.64 -1.64
CA ASN A 127 -7.41 -24.02 -1.79
C ASN A 127 -6.55 -24.85 -2.76
N SER A 128 -6.02 -24.23 -3.82
CA SER A 128 -5.12 -24.90 -4.77
C SER A 128 -3.79 -25.26 -4.11
N TYR A 129 -3.24 -24.34 -3.31
CA TYR A 129 -2.04 -24.58 -2.51
C TYR A 129 -2.24 -25.69 -1.48
N SER A 130 -3.30 -25.62 -0.67
CA SER A 130 -3.63 -26.65 0.33
C SER A 130 -3.82 -28.02 -0.30
N LYS A 131 -4.51 -28.12 -1.44
CA LYS A 131 -4.68 -29.39 -2.18
C LYS A 131 -3.35 -29.97 -2.66
N SER A 132 -2.43 -29.13 -3.11
CA SER A 132 -1.11 -29.58 -3.55
C SER A 132 -0.27 -30.16 -2.39
N ILE A 133 -0.36 -29.53 -1.22
CA ILE A 133 0.29 -30.00 0.01
C ILE A 133 -0.36 -31.29 0.52
N GLU A 134 -1.68 -31.38 0.56
CA GLU A 134 -2.41 -32.59 0.95
C GLU A 134 -2.13 -33.77 0.00
N ALA A 135 -2.10 -33.53 -1.31
CA ALA A 135 -1.72 -34.52 -2.30
C ALA A 135 -0.27 -35.01 -2.10
N SER A 136 0.64 -34.11 -1.76
CA SER A 136 2.04 -34.45 -1.47
C SER A 136 2.20 -35.22 -0.16
N LEU A 137 1.43 -34.88 0.88
CA LEU A 137 1.44 -35.55 2.18
C LEU A 137 0.73 -36.92 2.16
N SER A 138 -0.27 -37.10 1.29
CA SER A 138 -0.95 -38.39 1.07
C SER A 138 -0.16 -39.31 0.15
N SER A 139 0.49 -38.78 -0.88
CA SER A 139 1.46 -39.51 -1.73
C SER A 139 2.69 -39.99 -0.94
N GLY A 140 3.13 -39.23 0.07
CA GLY A 140 4.20 -39.64 1.00
C GLY A 140 3.78 -40.63 2.09
N ARG A 141 2.47 -40.95 2.22
CA ARG A 141 1.92 -41.97 3.13
C ARG A 141 1.34 -43.12 2.30
N ASP A 142 2.17 -43.78 1.51
CA ASP A 142 1.80 -45.07 0.94
C ASP A 142 1.92 -46.15 2.05
N PRO A 143 0.84 -46.81 2.49
CA PRO A 143 0.90 -47.77 3.60
C PRO A 143 1.50 -49.13 3.23
N THR A 144 2.08 -49.30 2.03
CA THR A 144 2.49 -50.63 1.53
C THR A 144 3.98 -50.93 1.60
N LEU A 145 4.78 -50.24 2.42
CA LEU A 145 6.15 -50.68 2.73
C LEU A 145 6.44 -50.64 4.24
N ASN A 146 6.23 -51.81 4.85
CA ASN A 146 6.68 -52.32 6.17
C ASN A 146 6.24 -51.59 7.44
#